data_AF-A0A9X3EUC0-F1
#
_entry.id   AF-A0A9X3EUC0-F1
#
_cell.length_a   1.000
_cell.length_b   1.000
_cell.length_c   1.000
_cell.angle_alpha   90.00
_cell.angle_beta   90.00
_cell.angle_gamma   90.00
#
_symmetry.space_group_name_H-M   'P 1'
#
loop_
_entity.id
_entity.type
_entity.pdbx_description
1 polymer ?
#
loop_
_entity_poly.entity_id
_entity_poly.type
_entity_poly.pdbx_seq_one_letter_code
_entity_poly.pdbx_strand_id
1 'polypeptide(L)'
;MSLFPACDGPAPKNPEEDHDQSGPSDPEQETFYVVTRRDVRKCAAPACGGFYVQRVNQGTTTCADGKADKECYVGTVDLAALKLDANSQNTFLAAFAEGHALVRGTIGREADPNFADVGVLQVSEGWAGRVGTKPNGDFYRLRGIHAKCSAMPCPMAHAFRLNTGWDMMVSGVDFAASGASQEVQDAVRQVMYETPEGVLVAATSSEVTGPNGTKPALVTSELYTRAGTPAAAPNPECGGIRGLSCGEGQFCDPSQCGGADIGGTCRAKPEACTFDYNPVCGCDSKTYGNDCARLSAGVGLANPGECEKN
;
A
#
# COMPACT_ATOMS: atom_id res chain seq x y z
N MET A 1 6.77 -26.99 -68.52
CA MET A 1 7.02 -27.35 -67.11
C MET A 1 5.83 -26.79 -66.31
N SER A 2 4.89 -27.58 -65.77
CA SER A 2 5.06 -28.56 -64.67
C SER A 2 5.51 -27.84 -63.38
N LEU A 3 4.94 -27.93 -62.18
CA LEU A 3 3.91 -28.73 -61.51
C LEU A 3 3.57 -28.01 -60.17
N PHE A 4 2.33 -28.21 -59.69
CA PHE A 4 1.74 -28.24 -58.33
C PHE A 4 2.42 -27.72 -57.02
N PRO A 5 1.58 -27.43 -55.98
CA PRO A 5 1.86 -26.71 -54.73
C PRO A 5 2.10 -27.64 -53.51
N ALA A 6 2.46 -27.06 -52.36
CA ALA A 6 2.04 -27.51 -51.02
C ALA A 6 2.51 -26.50 -49.95
N CYS A 7 1.60 -26.16 -49.04
CA CYS A 7 1.88 -25.52 -47.75
C CYS A 7 2.57 -26.54 -46.83
N ASP A 8 3.43 -26.09 -45.90
CA ASP A 8 3.60 -26.80 -44.63
C ASP A 8 4.05 -25.87 -43.51
N GLY A 9 3.10 -25.58 -42.64
CA GLY A 9 3.25 -24.78 -41.44
C GLY A 9 1.87 -24.72 -40.80
N PRO A 10 1.63 -25.41 -39.67
CA PRO A 10 0.29 -25.46 -39.09
C PRO A 10 -0.14 -24.05 -38.71
N ALA A 11 -1.33 -23.67 -39.18
CA ALA A 11 -2.01 -22.46 -38.77
C ALA A 11 -2.13 -22.43 -37.23
N PRO A 12 -1.90 -21.29 -36.57
CA PRO A 12 -2.27 -21.17 -35.17
C PRO A 12 -3.77 -21.44 -35.08
N LYS A 13 -4.12 -22.43 -34.25
CA LYS A 13 -5.51 -22.76 -33.94
C LYS A 13 -6.21 -21.51 -33.43
N ASN A 14 -7.49 -21.38 -33.79
CA ASN A 14 -8.40 -20.39 -33.21
C ASN A 14 -8.17 -20.26 -31.70
N PRO A 15 -8.24 -19.06 -31.12
CA PRO A 15 -8.48 -18.93 -29.69
C PRO A 15 -9.94 -19.32 -29.42
N GLU A 16 -10.21 -20.62 -29.47
CA GLU A 16 -11.32 -21.20 -28.72
C GLU A 16 -10.94 -21.03 -27.24
N GLU A 17 -11.71 -20.20 -26.56
CA GLU A 17 -12.05 -20.34 -25.13
C GLU A 17 -10.90 -20.75 -24.20
N ASP A 18 -9.92 -19.87 -24.02
CA ASP A 18 -9.10 -19.89 -22.80
C ASP A 18 -9.86 -19.11 -21.71
N HIS A 19 -10.98 -19.69 -21.27
CA HIS A 19 -11.48 -19.43 -19.93
C HIS A 19 -10.43 -20.03 -19.01
N ASP A 20 -9.50 -19.19 -18.55
CA ASP A 20 -8.55 -19.51 -17.49
C ASP A 20 -9.35 -20.00 -16.27
N GLN A 21 -9.47 -21.32 -16.18
CA GLN A 21 -9.96 -22.04 -15.02
C GLN A 21 -8.81 -22.23 -14.01
N SER A 22 -7.97 -21.20 -13.81
CA SER A 22 -7.26 -21.03 -12.55
C SER A 22 -8.24 -20.61 -11.44
N GLY A 23 -9.27 -21.43 -11.22
CA GLY A 23 -9.88 -21.54 -9.92
C GLY A 23 -9.06 -22.55 -9.12
N PRO A 24 -8.43 -22.18 -8.00
CA PRO A 24 -8.06 -23.19 -7.03
C PRO A 24 -9.35 -23.76 -6.44
N SER A 25 -9.61 -25.03 -6.73
CA SER A 25 -10.48 -25.86 -5.92
C SER A 25 -9.79 -26.12 -4.57
N ASP A 26 -9.97 -25.21 -3.60
CA ASP A 26 -9.58 -25.41 -2.18
C ASP A 26 -10.47 -24.53 -1.25
N PRO A 27 -10.76 -24.92 0.01
CA PRO A 27 -11.92 -24.43 0.79
C PRO A 27 -11.90 -23.00 1.36
N GLU A 28 -10.92 -22.15 1.05
CA GLU A 28 -10.73 -20.83 1.69
C GLU A 28 -10.35 -19.76 0.67
N GLN A 29 -11.33 -19.05 0.10
CA GLN A 29 -11.03 -17.88 -0.74
C GLN A 29 -10.57 -16.72 0.15
N GLU A 30 -9.26 -16.48 0.21
CA GLU A 30 -8.74 -15.24 0.80
C GLU A 30 -9.42 -14.02 0.16
N THR A 31 -9.97 -13.13 1.00
CA THR A 31 -10.68 -11.93 0.56
C THR A 31 -10.07 -10.66 1.15
N PHE A 32 -10.48 -9.51 0.61
CA PHE A 32 -10.05 -8.21 1.10
C PHE A 32 -10.97 -7.66 2.18
N TYR A 33 -10.39 -7.11 3.23
CA TYR A 33 -11.07 -6.52 4.37
C TYR A 33 -10.59 -5.10 4.64
N VAL A 34 -11.51 -4.29 5.16
CA VAL A 34 -11.27 -2.99 5.80
C VAL A 34 -11.68 -3.05 7.26
N VAL A 35 -11.08 -2.22 8.10
CA VAL A 35 -11.64 -1.95 9.43
C VAL A 35 -12.88 -1.08 9.28
N THR A 36 -13.90 -1.34 10.09
CA THR A 36 -15.07 -0.46 10.24
C THR A 36 -15.00 0.32 11.55
N ARG A 37 -14.51 -0.32 12.62
CA ARG A 37 -14.30 0.30 13.94
C ARG A 37 -13.39 -0.54 14.84
N ARG A 38 -12.76 0.10 15.82
CA ARG A 38 -12.02 -0.56 16.89
C ARG A 38 -12.94 -1.01 18.02
N ASP A 39 -12.60 -2.11 18.67
CA ASP A 39 -13.26 -2.53 19.90
C ASP A 39 -12.63 -1.82 21.11
N VAL A 40 -13.36 -0.84 21.66
CA VAL A 40 -12.90 0.00 22.78
C VAL A 40 -13.25 -0.58 24.15
N ARG A 41 -13.81 -1.79 24.21
CA ARG A 41 -14.14 -2.45 25.49
C ARG A 41 -12.87 -2.75 26.29
N LYS A 42 -12.95 -2.58 27.62
CA LYS A 42 -11.85 -2.85 28.55
C LYS A 42 -12.08 -4.19 29.24
N CYS A 43 -11.36 -5.22 28.81
CA CYS A 43 -11.40 -6.58 29.32
C CYS A 43 -10.09 -7.30 28.94
N ALA A 44 -9.98 -8.61 29.19
CA ALA A 44 -8.81 -9.39 28.78
C ALA A 44 -8.78 -9.55 27.24
N ALA A 45 -7.70 -9.11 26.60
CA ALA A 45 -7.41 -9.45 25.21
C ALA A 45 -7.18 -10.98 25.08
N PRO A 46 -7.57 -11.63 23.96
CA PRO A 46 -8.14 -11.07 22.74
C PRO A 46 -9.68 -10.99 22.73
N ALA A 47 -10.37 -11.13 23.87
CA ALA A 47 -11.85 -11.02 23.92
C ALA A 47 -12.37 -9.59 23.70
N CYS A 48 -11.51 -8.58 23.85
CA CYS A 48 -11.74 -7.19 23.48
C CYS A 48 -10.42 -6.49 23.10
N GLY A 49 -10.51 -5.27 22.58
CA GLY A 49 -9.35 -4.48 22.13
C GLY A 49 -8.95 -4.69 20.66
N GLY A 50 -9.62 -5.62 19.97
CA GLY A 50 -9.44 -5.93 18.56
C GLY A 50 -10.20 -5.01 17.60
N PHE A 51 -10.69 -5.58 16.50
CA PHE A 51 -11.26 -4.84 15.38
C PHE A 51 -12.58 -5.44 14.91
N TYR A 52 -13.45 -4.59 14.38
CA TYR A 52 -14.53 -5.02 13.52
C TYR A 52 -14.10 -4.80 12.07
N VAL A 53 -14.19 -5.86 11.28
CA VAL A 53 -13.74 -5.86 9.88
C VAL A 53 -14.89 -6.22 8.95
N GLN A 54 -14.86 -5.65 7.75
CA GLN A 54 -15.85 -5.90 6.70
C GLN A 54 -15.15 -6.28 5.40
N ARG A 55 -15.70 -7.25 4.68
CA ARG A 55 -15.27 -7.55 3.30
C ARG A 55 -15.58 -6.35 2.39
N VAL A 56 -14.57 -5.84 1.71
CA VAL A 56 -14.78 -4.73 0.77
C VAL A 56 -15.70 -5.11 -0.37
N ASN A 57 -16.49 -4.15 -0.87
CA ASN A 57 -17.48 -4.29 -1.94
C ASN A 57 -18.56 -5.36 -1.71
N GLN A 58 -18.73 -5.82 -0.47
CA GLN A 58 -19.65 -6.88 -0.11
C GLN A 58 -20.60 -6.41 1.00
N GLY A 59 -21.86 -6.87 0.93
CA GLY A 59 -22.88 -6.53 1.92
C GLY A 59 -22.74 -7.31 3.24
N THR A 60 -22.00 -8.42 3.21
CA THR A 60 -21.75 -9.29 4.36
C THR A 60 -20.32 -9.86 4.35
N THR A 61 -19.91 -10.28 5.55
CA THR A 61 -18.63 -10.83 5.92
C THR A 61 -18.89 -12.13 6.67
N THR A 62 -18.26 -13.22 6.23
CA THR A 62 -18.30 -14.50 6.96
C THR A 62 -17.35 -14.42 8.15
N CYS A 63 -17.88 -14.58 9.37
CA CYS A 63 -17.13 -14.49 10.62
C CYS A 63 -16.51 -15.83 11.02
N ALA A 64 -15.68 -15.81 12.07
CA ALA A 64 -15.00 -17.00 12.60
C ALA A 64 -15.97 -18.11 13.06
N ASP A 65 -17.18 -17.75 13.44
CA ASP A 65 -18.26 -18.69 13.80
C ASP A 65 -19.00 -19.27 12.57
N GLY A 66 -18.65 -18.83 11.36
CA GLY A 66 -19.25 -19.21 10.08
C GLY A 66 -20.50 -18.41 9.70
N LYS A 67 -20.98 -17.49 10.55
CA LYS A 67 -22.15 -16.66 10.22
C LYS A 67 -21.78 -15.53 9.27
N ALA A 68 -22.76 -15.10 8.48
CA ALA A 68 -22.62 -13.94 7.62
C ALA A 68 -23.24 -12.71 8.31
N ASP A 69 -22.40 -11.76 8.70
CA ASP A 69 -22.80 -10.51 9.33
C ASP A 69 -22.28 -9.31 8.53
N LYS A 70 -22.71 -8.09 8.84
CA LYS A 70 -22.19 -6.89 8.16
C LYS A 70 -20.70 -6.68 8.44
N GLU A 71 -20.29 -6.88 9.68
CA GLU A 71 -18.93 -6.79 10.16
C GLU A 71 -18.65 -7.94 11.13
N CYS A 72 -17.41 -8.42 11.16
CA CYS A 72 -16.99 -9.50 12.04
C CYS A 72 -15.97 -8.98 13.06
N TYR A 73 -16.10 -9.43 14.30
CA TYR A 73 -15.12 -9.15 15.34
C TYR A 73 -13.90 -10.06 15.16
N VAL A 74 -12.71 -9.46 15.17
CA VAL A 74 -11.42 -10.15 15.22
C VAL A 74 -10.62 -9.61 16.40
N GLY A 75 -10.23 -10.50 17.30
CA GLY A 75 -9.44 -10.12 18.49
C GLY A 75 -7.97 -9.88 18.14
N THR A 76 -7.48 -10.55 17.10
CA THR A 76 -6.10 -10.48 16.64
C THR A 76 -6.04 -10.34 15.13
N VAL A 77 -5.10 -9.51 14.66
CA VAL A 77 -4.72 -9.40 13.25
C VAL A 77 -3.30 -9.90 13.15
N ASP A 78 -3.13 -11.09 12.56
CA ASP A 78 -1.84 -11.72 12.40
C ASP A 78 -1.17 -11.22 11.11
N LEU A 79 -0.08 -10.46 11.29
CA LEU A 79 0.71 -9.87 10.20
C LEU A 79 1.98 -10.65 9.88
N ALA A 80 2.18 -11.84 10.47
CA ALA A 80 3.44 -12.58 10.36
C ALA A 80 3.84 -12.84 8.89
N ALA A 81 2.88 -13.12 8.01
CA ALA A 81 3.16 -13.38 6.60
C ALA A 81 3.68 -12.14 5.85
N LEU A 82 3.47 -10.92 6.36
CA LEU A 82 3.96 -9.69 5.75
C LEU A 82 5.46 -9.48 5.95
N LYS A 83 6.07 -10.18 6.93
CA LYS A 83 7.52 -10.09 7.25
C LYS A 83 8.01 -8.65 7.49
N LEU A 84 7.14 -7.79 8.01
CA LEU A 84 7.47 -6.43 8.41
C LEU A 84 8.24 -6.44 9.73
N ASP A 85 9.17 -5.51 9.92
CA ASP A 85 9.78 -5.26 11.22
C ASP A 85 8.75 -4.71 12.22
N ALA A 86 9.07 -4.75 13.52
CA ALA A 86 8.12 -4.38 14.58
C ALA A 86 7.60 -2.94 14.46
N ASN A 87 8.43 -1.99 14.00
CA ASN A 87 8.00 -0.61 13.81
C ASN A 87 7.02 -0.50 12.64
N SER A 88 7.37 -1.10 11.50
CA SER A 88 6.51 -1.15 10.32
C SER A 88 5.17 -1.85 10.58
N GLN A 89 5.16 -2.92 11.40
CA GLN A 89 3.92 -3.57 11.84
C GLN A 89 3.05 -2.62 12.67
N ASN A 90 3.64 -1.90 13.63
CA ASN A 90 2.91 -0.95 14.47
C ASN A 90 2.33 0.21 13.65
N THR A 91 3.12 0.77 12.72
CA THR A 91 2.64 1.81 11.80
C THR A 91 1.50 1.31 10.92
N PHE A 92 1.63 0.10 10.37
CA PHE A 92 0.59 -0.49 9.55
C PHE A 92 -0.70 -0.75 10.35
N LEU A 93 -0.59 -1.29 11.58
CA LEU A 93 -1.74 -1.51 12.45
C LEU A 93 -2.42 -0.21 12.87
N ALA A 94 -1.67 0.87 13.09
CA ALA A 94 -2.23 2.19 13.38
C ALA A 94 -3.04 2.71 12.18
N ALA A 95 -2.46 2.67 10.97
CA ALA A 95 -3.17 3.05 9.75
C ALA A 95 -4.41 2.17 9.49
N PHE A 96 -4.29 0.85 9.72
CA PHE A 96 -5.41 -0.07 9.63
C PHE A 96 -6.50 0.30 10.62
N ALA A 97 -6.15 0.59 11.87
CA ALA A 97 -7.10 0.96 12.92
C ALA A 97 -7.88 2.26 12.64
N GLU A 98 -7.29 3.16 11.85
CA GLU A 98 -7.87 4.45 11.44
C GLU A 98 -8.66 4.36 10.12
N GLY A 99 -8.69 3.20 9.46
CA GLY A 99 -9.37 3.03 8.17
C GLY A 99 -8.54 3.44 6.95
N HIS A 100 -7.23 3.60 7.13
CA HIS A 100 -6.27 3.98 6.09
C HIS A 100 -5.42 2.80 5.60
N ALA A 101 -5.88 1.56 5.80
CA ALA A 101 -5.26 0.38 5.22
C ALA A 101 -6.27 -0.72 4.91
N LEU A 102 -5.89 -1.62 4.01
CA LEU A 102 -6.61 -2.85 3.68
C LEU A 102 -5.72 -4.04 3.94
N VAL A 103 -6.37 -5.17 4.20
CA VAL A 103 -5.70 -6.46 4.27
C VAL A 103 -6.39 -7.48 3.38
N ARG A 104 -5.62 -8.39 2.80
CA ARG A 104 -6.15 -9.65 2.24
C ARG A 104 -5.84 -10.77 3.22
N GLY A 105 -6.78 -11.69 3.39
CA GLY A 105 -6.58 -12.81 4.31
C GLY A 105 -7.81 -13.68 4.50
N THR A 106 -7.81 -14.44 5.59
CA THR A 106 -8.91 -15.27 6.06
C THR A 106 -9.24 -14.95 7.52
N ILE A 107 -10.49 -15.13 7.90
CA ILE A 107 -10.91 -15.07 9.31
C ILE A 107 -11.01 -16.50 9.83
N GLY A 108 -10.04 -16.87 10.66
CA GLY A 108 -10.00 -18.13 11.40
C GLY A 108 -10.50 -17.96 12.83
N ARG A 109 -10.42 -19.04 13.61
CA ARG A 109 -10.68 -19.05 15.05
C ARG A 109 -9.38 -18.95 15.84
N GLU A 110 -9.48 -18.37 17.03
CA GLU A 110 -8.37 -18.32 17.98
C GLU A 110 -7.93 -19.71 18.42
N ALA A 111 -6.62 -19.90 18.55
CA ALA A 111 -6.03 -21.17 18.95
C ALA A 111 -6.13 -21.41 20.45
N ASP A 112 -6.21 -20.34 21.26
CA ASP A 112 -6.40 -20.44 22.71
C ASP A 112 -7.80 -20.98 23.04
N PRO A 113 -7.92 -22.12 23.73
CA PRO A 113 -9.21 -22.69 24.13
C PRO A 113 -10.06 -21.76 25.00
N ASN A 114 -9.44 -20.84 25.75
CA ASN A 114 -10.15 -19.86 26.58
C ASN A 114 -10.86 -18.79 25.73
N PHE A 115 -10.48 -18.66 24.46
CA PHE A 115 -10.96 -17.65 23.53
C PHE A 115 -11.42 -18.24 22.19
N ALA A 116 -11.80 -19.53 22.15
CA ALA A 116 -12.10 -20.25 20.90
C ALA A 116 -13.20 -19.62 20.01
N ASP A 117 -14.03 -18.73 20.55
CA ASP A 117 -15.05 -17.96 19.83
C ASP A 117 -14.54 -16.63 19.24
N VAL A 118 -13.30 -16.24 19.54
CA VAL A 118 -12.66 -15.02 19.03
C VAL A 118 -12.09 -15.30 17.64
N GLY A 119 -12.35 -14.39 16.70
CA GLY A 119 -11.78 -14.47 15.36
C GLY A 119 -10.33 -13.98 15.30
N VAL A 120 -9.52 -14.66 14.49
CA VAL A 120 -8.16 -14.22 14.11
C VAL A 120 -8.17 -13.91 12.63
N LEU A 121 -7.76 -12.70 12.26
CA LEU A 121 -7.57 -12.31 10.86
C LEU A 121 -6.14 -12.65 10.43
N GLN A 122 -5.99 -13.73 9.67
CA GLN A 122 -4.70 -14.18 9.13
C GLN A 122 -4.41 -13.42 7.84
N VAL A 123 -3.48 -12.47 7.91
CA VAL A 123 -3.21 -11.56 6.79
C VAL A 123 -2.15 -12.15 5.86
N SER A 124 -2.47 -12.24 4.57
CA SER A 124 -1.55 -12.61 3.49
C SER A 124 -1.03 -11.40 2.73
N GLU A 125 -1.81 -10.31 2.67
CA GLU A 125 -1.41 -9.06 2.03
C GLU A 125 -1.80 -7.85 2.89
N GLY A 126 -0.87 -6.92 3.10
CA GLY A 126 -1.15 -5.61 3.68
C GLY A 126 -1.04 -4.52 2.62
N TRP A 127 -1.97 -3.57 2.62
CA TRP A 127 -2.03 -2.44 1.69
C TRP A 127 -2.24 -1.14 2.45
N ALA A 128 -1.24 -0.26 2.45
CA ALA A 128 -1.25 0.99 3.20
C ALA A 128 -1.70 2.15 2.31
N GLY A 129 -2.61 2.98 2.84
CA GLY A 129 -3.07 4.21 2.21
C GLY A 129 -1.93 5.20 2.01
N ARG A 130 -2.04 6.04 0.98
CA ARG A 130 -1.00 7.00 0.60
C ARG A 130 -1.42 8.45 0.77
N VAL A 131 -2.72 8.71 0.91
CA VAL A 131 -3.24 10.06 1.15
C VAL A 131 -3.74 10.21 2.60
N GLY A 132 -4.36 9.18 3.17
CA GLY A 132 -4.97 9.25 4.50
C GLY A 132 -6.37 9.87 4.46
N THR A 133 -7.07 9.79 3.33
CA THR A 133 -8.44 10.27 3.18
C THR A 133 -9.43 9.16 3.47
N LYS A 134 -10.68 9.54 3.79
CA LYS A 134 -11.75 8.55 3.93
C LYS A 134 -12.09 7.97 2.55
N PRO A 135 -11.99 6.65 2.36
CA PRO A 135 -12.29 6.03 1.07
C PRO A 135 -13.75 6.22 0.67
N ASN A 136 -13.97 6.50 -0.61
CA ASN A 136 -15.29 6.64 -1.23
C ASN A 136 -15.37 5.85 -2.55
N GLY A 137 -16.50 5.19 -2.76
CA GLY A 137 -16.74 4.32 -3.91
C GLY A 137 -16.31 2.87 -3.66
N ASP A 138 -16.10 2.14 -4.75
CA ASP A 138 -15.71 0.74 -4.73
C ASP A 138 -14.18 0.61 -4.67
N PHE A 139 -13.72 -0.53 -4.16
CA PHE A 139 -12.30 -0.87 -4.14
C PHE A 139 -11.90 -1.69 -5.36
N TYR A 140 -10.82 -1.29 -6.01
CA TYR A 140 -10.29 -1.96 -7.20
C TYR A 140 -8.81 -2.28 -7.03
N ARG A 141 -8.37 -3.40 -7.61
CA ARG A 141 -6.97 -3.63 -7.98
C ARG A 141 -6.76 -3.14 -9.40
N LEU A 142 -5.78 -2.28 -9.61
CA LEU A 142 -5.39 -1.78 -10.92
C LEU A 142 -4.07 -2.40 -11.33
N ARG A 143 -4.04 -3.03 -12.50
CA ARG A 143 -2.81 -3.51 -13.14
C ARG A 143 -2.60 -2.75 -14.45
N GLY A 144 -1.48 -2.06 -14.57
CA GLY A 144 -1.16 -1.24 -15.72
C GLY A 144 -0.96 -2.09 -16.96
N ILE A 145 -1.39 -1.58 -18.11
CA ILE A 145 -1.19 -2.22 -19.42
C ILE A 145 -0.51 -1.27 -20.39
N HIS A 146 0.50 -1.77 -21.08
CA HIS A 146 1.23 -1.02 -22.10
C HIS A 146 0.53 -1.16 -23.46
N ALA A 147 -0.69 -0.62 -23.57
CA ALA A 147 -1.46 -0.71 -24.81
C ALA A 147 -0.92 0.22 -25.89
N LYS A 148 -0.75 -0.31 -27.11
CA LYS A 148 -0.54 0.51 -28.32
C LYS A 148 -1.90 0.79 -28.94
N CYS A 149 -2.20 2.06 -29.19
CA CYS A 149 -3.48 2.50 -29.75
C CYS A 149 -3.25 3.67 -30.72
N SER A 150 -4.07 3.75 -31.77
CA SER A 150 -4.00 4.80 -32.78
C SER A 150 -4.82 6.07 -32.44
N ALA A 151 -5.71 5.99 -31.44
CA ALA A 151 -6.56 7.09 -31.01
C ALA A 151 -6.91 6.99 -29.50
N MET A 152 -6.97 8.13 -28.81
CA MET A 152 -7.37 8.23 -27.40
C MET A 152 -8.91 8.24 -27.26
N PRO A 153 -9.50 7.75 -26.15
CA PRO A 153 -8.86 7.17 -24.97
C PRO A 153 -8.34 5.76 -25.22
N CYS A 154 -7.23 5.41 -24.57
CA CYS A 154 -6.59 4.10 -24.70
C CYS A 154 -6.67 3.32 -23.40
N PRO A 155 -6.92 2.00 -23.45
CA PRO A 155 -6.85 1.15 -22.28
C PRO A 155 -5.49 1.32 -21.58
N MET A 156 -5.53 1.71 -20.30
CA MET A 156 -4.34 2.04 -19.51
C MET A 156 -4.13 1.08 -18.34
N ALA A 157 -5.21 0.52 -17.81
CA ALA A 157 -5.15 -0.47 -16.76
C ALA A 157 -6.32 -1.45 -16.85
N HIS A 158 -6.10 -2.65 -16.34
CA HIS A 158 -7.15 -3.61 -16.04
C HIS A 158 -7.57 -3.42 -14.58
N ALA A 159 -8.84 -3.09 -14.36
CA ALA A 159 -9.41 -2.80 -13.05
C ALA A 159 -10.26 -3.99 -12.57
N PHE A 160 -9.83 -4.63 -11.50
CA PHE A 160 -10.52 -5.74 -10.85
C PHE A 160 -11.25 -5.24 -9.62
N ARG A 161 -12.58 -5.30 -9.60
CA ARG A 161 -13.36 -4.93 -8.42
C ARG A 161 -13.17 -6.01 -7.35
N LEU A 162 -12.63 -5.59 -6.21
CA LEU A 162 -12.22 -6.54 -5.16
C LEU A 162 -13.42 -7.32 -4.64
N ASN A 163 -13.21 -8.61 -4.38
CA ASN A 163 -14.20 -9.55 -3.85
C ASN A 163 -15.46 -9.80 -4.71
N THR A 164 -15.54 -9.35 -5.97
CA THR A 164 -16.75 -9.53 -6.80
C THR A 164 -16.56 -10.42 -8.04
N GLY A 165 -15.31 -10.68 -8.43
CA GLY A 165 -15.00 -11.36 -9.71
C GLY A 165 -15.29 -10.52 -10.95
N TRP A 166 -15.69 -9.26 -10.79
CA TRP A 166 -15.96 -8.33 -11.89
C TRP A 166 -14.72 -7.53 -12.23
N ASP A 167 -14.47 -7.33 -13.52
CA ASP A 167 -13.34 -6.54 -14.02
C ASP A 167 -13.71 -5.73 -15.28
N MET A 168 -12.91 -4.71 -15.56
CA MET A 168 -13.01 -3.91 -16.78
C MET A 168 -11.68 -3.30 -17.19
N MET A 169 -11.53 -3.01 -18.48
CA MET A 169 -10.44 -2.15 -18.97
C MET A 169 -10.82 -0.68 -18.75
N VAL A 170 -9.96 0.06 -18.06
CA VAL A 170 -10.12 1.51 -17.86
C VAL A 170 -9.16 2.27 -18.77
N SER A 171 -9.63 3.39 -19.31
CA SER A 171 -8.86 4.27 -20.19
C SER A 171 -8.49 5.60 -19.53
N GLY A 172 -8.79 5.75 -18.25
CA GLY A 172 -8.47 6.91 -17.44
C GLY A 172 -8.55 6.57 -15.95
N VAL A 173 -7.58 7.07 -15.18
CA VAL A 173 -7.61 7.02 -13.71
C VAL A 173 -7.16 8.38 -13.19
N ASP A 174 -8.05 9.08 -12.52
CA ASP A 174 -7.77 10.37 -11.88
C ASP A 174 -7.24 10.14 -10.46
N PHE A 175 -5.91 10.09 -10.34
CA PHE A 175 -5.22 10.00 -9.05
C PHE A 175 -5.23 11.33 -8.28
N ALA A 176 -5.28 12.46 -8.98
CA ALA A 176 -5.24 13.78 -8.36
C ALA A 176 -6.51 14.07 -7.56
N ALA A 177 -7.65 13.52 -7.97
CA ALA A 177 -8.92 13.63 -7.24
C ALA A 177 -8.86 13.10 -5.79
N SER A 178 -7.93 12.21 -5.48
CA SER A 178 -7.71 11.74 -4.10
C SER A 178 -7.09 12.80 -3.19
N GLY A 179 -6.49 13.85 -3.75
CA GLY A 179 -5.66 14.81 -3.03
C GLY A 179 -4.18 14.42 -2.93
N ALA A 180 -3.76 13.33 -3.57
CA ALA A 180 -2.36 12.90 -3.61
C ALA A 180 -1.43 13.95 -4.25
N SER A 181 -0.24 14.14 -3.66
CA SER A 181 0.82 14.96 -4.27
C SER A 181 1.31 14.34 -5.58
N GLN A 182 1.98 15.12 -6.44
CA GLN A 182 2.48 14.59 -7.72
C GLN A 182 3.48 13.45 -7.51
N GLU A 183 4.32 13.53 -6.48
CA GLU A 183 5.28 12.49 -6.13
C GLU A 183 4.58 11.17 -5.78
N VAL A 184 3.47 11.23 -5.03
CA VAL A 184 2.65 10.06 -4.71
C VAL A 184 1.97 9.51 -5.95
N GLN A 185 1.43 10.38 -6.82
CA GLN A 185 0.79 9.98 -8.07
C GLN A 185 1.76 9.26 -9.01
N ASP A 186 2.98 9.77 -9.14
CA ASP A 186 4.02 9.18 -9.99
C ASP A 186 4.48 7.83 -9.43
N ALA A 187 4.72 7.75 -8.11
CA ALA A 187 5.09 6.49 -7.47
C ALA A 187 4.00 5.41 -7.60
N VAL A 188 2.72 5.77 -7.39
CA VAL A 188 1.59 4.84 -7.57
C VAL A 188 1.47 4.41 -9.03
N ARG A 189 1.63 5.33 -9.98
CA ARG A 189 1.60 5.02 -11.41
C ARG A 189 2.73 4.06 -11.79
N GLN A 190 3.93 4.30 -11.30
CA GLN A 190 5.08 3.43 -11.52
C GLN A 190 4.80 2.01 -11.00
N VAL A 191 4.39 1.88 -9.73
CA VAL A 191 4.04 0.56 -9.15
C VAL A 191 2.93 -0.12 -9.95
N MET A 192 1.91 0.63 -10.39
CA MET A 192 0.81 0.08 -11.17
C MET A 192 1.27 -0.57 -12.48
N TYR A 193 2.24 0.01 -13.19
CA TYR A 193 2.74 -0.51 -14.47
C TYR A 193 3.88 -1.51 -14.34
N GLU A 194 4.71 -1.39 -13.31
CA GLU A 194 5.96 -2.13 -13.19
C GLU A 194 5.85 -3.37 -12.29
N THR A 195 4.81 -3.46 -11.46
CA THR A 195 4.61 -4.60 -10.55
C THR A 195 3.45 -5.49 -10.99
N PRO A 196 3.57 -6.83 -10.87
CA PRO A 196 2.50 -7.75 -11.24
C PRO A 196 1.25 -7.65 -10.35
N GLU A 197 1.42 -7.27 -9.08
CA GLU A 197 0.33 -7.04 -8.13
C GLU A 197 -0.42 -5.73 -8.37
N GLY A 198 0.23 -4.75 -8.99
CA GLY A 198 -0.30 -3.42 -9.24
C GLY A 198 -0.57 -2.64 -7.96
N VAL A 199 -1.60 -1.79 -7.99
CA VAL A 199 -2.01 -0.95 -6.85
C VAL A 199 -3.47 -1.21 -6.50
N LEU A 200 -3.89 -0.86 -5.29
CA LEU A 200 -5.31 -0.76 -4.97
C LEU A 200 -5.75 0.69 -4.94
N VAL A 201 -7.01 0.93 -5.28
CA VAL A 201 -7.64 2.24 -5.17
C VAL A 201 -9.04 2.10 -4.60
N ALA A 202 -9.49 3.12 -3.88
CA ALA A 202 -10.91 3.37 -3.69
C ALA A 202 -11.34 4.40 -4.72
N ALA A 203 -12.38 4.11 -5.50
CA ALA A 203 -12.76 4.96 -6.63
C ALA A 203 -14.25 4.87 -6.98
N THR A 204 -14.76 5.95 -7.57
CA THR A 204 -16.06 5.97 -8.25
C THR A 204 -15.86 5.80 -9.76
N SER A 205 -16.87 5.20 -10.41
CA SER A 205 -16.89 5.06 -11.87
C SER A 205 -17.05 6.42 -12.55
N SER A 206 -16.31 6.62 -13.61
CA SER A 206 -16.40 7.79 -14.49
C SER A 206 -16.21 7.34 -15.94
N GLU A 207 -16.21 8.30 -16.86
CA GLU A 207 -15.98 8.08 -18.28
C GLU A 207 -15.05 9.15 -18.85
N VAL A 208 -14.25 8.76 -19.84
CA VAL A 208 -13.42 9.67 -20.62
C VAL A 208 -13.84 9.58 -22.08
N THR A 209 -14.08 10.74 -22.71
CA THR A 209 -14.51 10.84 -24.10
C THR A 209 -13.41 11.42 -24.96
N GLY A 210 -13.16 10.79 -26.11
CA GLY A 210 -12.22 11.28 -27.11
C GLY A 210 -12.54 10.76 -28.51
N PRO A 211 -11.62 10.93 -29.47
CA PRO A 211 -11.81 10.45 -30.85
C PRO A 211 -12.13 8.96 -30.97
N ASN A 212 -11.68 8.14 -30.00
CA ASN A 212 -11.99 6.71 -29.91
C ASN A 212 -13.28 6.41 -29.10
N GLY A 213 -14.17 7.38 -28.99
CA GLY A 213 -15.43 7.29 -28.26
C GLY A 213 -15.28 7.50 -26.75
N THR A 214 -16.34 7.12 -26.03
CA THR A 214 -16.42 7.17 -24.57
C THR A 214 -16.00 5.83 -23.98
N LYS A 215 -15.06 5.86 -23.04
CA LYS A 215 -14.49 4.67 -22.39
C LYS A 215 -14.57 4.78 -20.86
N PRO A 216 -14.66 3.65 -20.14
CA PRO A 216 -14.67 3.67 -18.68
C PRO A 216 -13.40 4.29 -18.10
N ALA A 217 -13.58 5.03 -17.01
CA ALA A 217 -12.53 5.64 -16.23
C ALA A 217 -12.86 5.53 -14.73
N LEU A 218 -11.89 5.88 -13.88
CA LEU A 218 -12.04 5.89 -12.43
C LEU A 218 -11.61 7.24 -11.86
N VAL A 219 -12.35 7.73 -10.87
CA VAL A 219 -11.97 8.91 -10.07
C VAL A 219 -11.64 8.40 -8.67
N THR A 220 -10.39 8.55 -8.26
CA THR A 220 -9.92 7.96 -7.00
C THR A 220 -10.19 8.86 -5.81
N SER A 221 -10.47 8.25 -4.67
CA SER A 221 -10.60 8.91 -3.37
C SER A 221 -9.45 8.57 -2.42
N GLU A 222 -8.83 7.41 -2.59
CA GLU A 222 -7.65 6.96 -1.83
C GLU A 222 -6.84 5.96 -2.68
N LEU A 223 -5.52 5.91 -2.44
CA LEU A 223 -4.54 5.10 -3.15
C LEU A 223 -3.81 4.18 -2.18
N TYR A 224 -3.61 2.91 -2.53
CA TYR A 224 -2.91 1.96 -1.67
C TYR A 224 -1.82 1.22 -2.42
N THR A 225 -0.70 1.02 -1.73
CA THR A 225 0.39 0.14 -2.20
C THR A 225 0.78 -0.81 -1.07
N ARG A 226 1.63 -1.80 -1.36
CA ARG A 226 2.00 -2.84 -0.39
C ARG A 226 2.53 -2.26 0.92
N ALA A 227 2.12 -2.86 2.03
CA ALA A 227 2.71 -2.59 3.34
C ALA A 227 4.21 -2.92 3.30
N GLY A 228 5.03 -2.08 3.91
CA GLY A 228 6.49 -2.20 3.83
C GLY A 228 7.11 -1.60 2.57
N THR A 229 6.34 -1.33 1.51
CA THR A 229 6.76 -0.31 0.54
C THR A 229 6.76 1.01 1.29
N PRO A 230 7.89 1.74 1.34
CA PRO A 230 7.87 3.09 1.86
C PRO A 230 6.73 3.83 1.18
N ALA A 231 5.83 4.47 1.94
CA ALA A 231 5.05 5.56 1.36
C ALA A 231 6.07 6.44 0.64
N ALA A 232 5.81 6.84 -0.62
CA ALA A 232 6.69 7.76 -1.36
C ALA A 232 7.28 8.73 -0.34
N ALA A 233 8.60 8.61 -0.12
CA ALA A 233 9.17 8.89 1.21
C ALA A 233 8.62 10.21 1.74
N PRO A 234 8.27 10.33 3.04
CA PRO A 234 7.96 11.63 3.66
C PRO A 234 9.16 12.60 3.65
N ASN A 235 10.18 12.31 2.85
CA ASN A 235 11.40 13.05 2.75
C ASN A 235 11.72 13.34 1.29
N PRO A 236 11.12 14.38 0.70
CA PRO A 236 11.67 14.96 -0.51
C PRO A 236 13.15 15.31 -0.28
N GLU A 237 13.92 15.26 -1.35
CA GLU A 237 15.27 15.82 -1.35
C GLU A 237 15.21 17.27 -0.87
N CYS A 238 16.13 17.65 0.00
CA CYS A 238 16.24 18.99 0.54
C CYS A 238 17.66 19.54 0.32
N GLY A 239 17.84 20.85 0.44
CA GLY A 239 19.11 21.50 0.14
C GLY A 239 19.44 21.45 -1.35
N GLY A 240 20.70 21.16 -1.67
CA GLY A 240 21.18 21.18 -3.05
C GLY A 240 21.31 22.58 -3.64
N ILE A 241 21.79 22.68 -4.87
CA ILE A 241 21.85 23.95 -5.64
C ILE A 241 20.47 24.58 -5.86
N ARG A 242 19.41 23.78 -5.74
CA ARG A 242 18.02 24.20 -5.87
C ARG A 242 17.45 24.79 -4.58
N GLY A 243 18.15 24.66 -3.44
CA GLY A 243 17.74 25.22 -2.15
C GLY A 243 16.39 24.69 -1.66
N LEU A 244 16.12 23.39 -1.81
CA LEU A 244 14.84 22.80 -1.46
C LEU A 244 14.64 22.75 0.07
N SER A 245 13.46 23.15 0.53
CA SER A 245 13.11 23.23 1.96
C SER A 245 12.28 22.04 2.41
N CYS A 246 12.37 21.68 3.69
CA CYS A 246 11.52 20.66 4.31
C CYS A 246 10.20 21.25 4.84
N GLY A 247 9.19 20.40 5.01
CA GLY A 247 7.91 20.78 5.61
C GLY A 247 8.00 21.11 7.10
N GLU A 248 6.89 21.57 7.69
CA GLU A 248 6.83 21.93 9.11
C GLU A 248 7.20 20.75 10.02
N GLY A 249 8.00 21.01 11.07
CA GLY A 249 8.45 19.98 12.02
C GLY A 249 9.55 19.03 11.50
N GLN A 250 10.05 19.26 10.29
CA GLN A 250 11.14 18.49 9.69
C GLN A 250 12.42 19.34 9.58
N PHE A 251 13.58 18.68 9.47
CA PHE A 251 14.83 19.33 9.11
C PHE A 251 15.51 18.60 7.95
N CYS A 252 16.43 19.29 7.26
CA CYS A 252 17.19 18.69 6.19
C CYS A 252 18.41 17.94 6.76
N ASP A 253 18.40 16.61 6.69
CA ASP A 253 19.53 15.76 7.09
C ASP A 253 20.50 15.63 5.90
N PRO A 254 21.64 16.35 5.91
CA PRO A 254 22.55 16.40 4.77
C PRO A 254 23.24 15.05 4.54
N SER A 255 23.51 14.74 3.28
CA SER A 255 24.25 13.52 2.91
C SER A 255 25.70 13.49 3.37
N GLN A 256 26.29 14.66 3.66
CA GLN A 256 27.65 14.82 4.18
C GLN A 256 27.80 16.16 4.91
N CYS A 257 28.86 16.33 5.70
CA CYS A 257 29.12 17.57 6.42
C CYS A 257 29.94 18.58 5.59
N GLY A 258 29.76 19.89 5.88
CA GLY A 258 30.77 20.91 5.59
C GLY A 258 30.85 21.47 4.16
N GLY A 259 29.79 21.40 3.36
CA GLY A 259 29.76 21.96 1.99
C GLY A 259 28.54 22.84 1.73
N ALA A 260 28.73 23.82 0.84
CA ALA A 260 27.63 24.56 0.24
C ALA A 260 26.90 23.66 -0.77
N ASP A 261 25.59 23.86 -0.94
CA ASP A 261 24.76 23.12 -1.90
C ASP A 261 24.69 21.61 -1.68
N ILE A 262 24.99 21.12 -0.47
CA ILE A 262 24.81 19.70 -0.15
C ILE A 262 23.32 19.39 -0.11
N GLY A 263 22.92 18.40 -0.92
CA GLY A 263 21.62 17.78 -0.86
C GLY A 263 21.50 16.85 0.35
N GLY A 264 20.28 16.74 0.86
CA GLY A 264 19.94 15.89 1.98
C GLY A 264 18.59 15.25 1.79
N THR A 265 18.18 14.53 2.81
CA THR A 265 16.85 13.96 2.92
C THR A 265 16.15 14.70 4.04
N CYS A 266 14.91 15.18 3.84
CA CYS A 266 14.16 15.69 4.99
C CYS A 266 14.06 14.60 6.06
N ARG A 267 13.93 14.97 7.32
CA ARG A 267 13.70 14.03 8.41
C ARG A 267 12.80 14.71 9.44
N ALA A 268 11.82 13.98 9.96
CA ALA A 268 11.04 14.46 11.09
C ALA A 268 11.97 14.72 12.28
N LYS A 269 11.72 15.79 13.03
CA LYS A 269 12.44 16.11 14.28
C LYS A 269 11.68 15.48 15.45
N PRO A 270 12.13 14.35 16.01
CA PRO A 270 11.37 13.66 17.06
C PRO A 270 11.28 14.52 18.33
N GLU A 271 10.10 14.58 18.93
CA GLU A 271 9.89 15.29 20.20
C GLU A 271 10.32 14.46 21.42
N ALA A 272 10.40 13.14 21.26
CA ALA A 272 10.82 12.21 22.30
C ALA A 272 11.70 11.09 21.71
N CYS A 273 12.73 10.69 22.46
CA CYS A 273 13.65 9.63 22.09
C CYS A 273 13.79 8.61 23.22
N THR A 274 14.06 7.35 22.85
CA THR A 274 14.42 6.31 23.83
C THR A 274 15.82 6.57 24.38
N PHE A 275 16.11 5.99 25.55
CA PHE A 275 17.43 6.09 26.21
C PHE A 275 18.39 4.97 25.77
N ASP A 276 18.10 4.30 24.66
CA ASP A 276 18.98 3.26 24.12
C ASP A 276 20.29 3.88 23.65
N TYR A 277 21.40 3.26 24.02
CA TYR A 277 22.73 3.77 23.71
C TYR A 277 23.31 3.08 22.47
N ASN A 278 23.25 3.77 21.33
CA ASN A 278 23.77 3.40 20.02
C ASN A 278 24.41 4.64 19.38
N PRO A 279 25.61 5.03 19.83
CA PRO A 279 26.09 6.40 19.62
C PRO A 279 26.35 6.74 18.15
N VAL A 280 26.17 8.02 17.83
CA VAL A 280 26.46 8.59 16.51
C VAL A 280 27.19 9.92 16.64
N CYS A 281 28.03 10.25 15.65
CA CYS A 281 28.74 11.53 15.59
C CYS A 281 27.96 12.51 14.70
N GLY A 282 27.64 13.68 15.23
CA GLY A 282 27.00 14.77 14.48
C GLY A 282 28.01 15.59 13.67
N CYS A 283 27.52 16.28 12.62
CA CYS A 283 28.31 17.27 11.89
C CYS A 283 28.80 18.44 12.76
N ASP A 284 28.22 18.63 13.95
CA ASP A 284 28.67 19.59 14.96
C ASP A 284 29.79 19.03 15.87
N SER A 285 30.35 17.85 15.53
CA SER A 285 31.40 17.15 16.26
C SER A 285 31.01 16.72 17.68
N LYS A 286 29.71 16.56 17.97
CA LYS A 286 29.23 16.00 19.23
C LYS A 286 28.74 14.56 19.06
N THR A 287 29.05 13.74 20.05
CA THR A 287 28.48 12.40 20.18
C THR A 287 27.06 12.47 20.74
N TYR A 288 26.11 11.87 20.04
CA TYR A 288 24.74 11.67 20.52
C TYR A 288 24.57 10.23 20.98
N GLY A 289 23.78 10.03 22.04
CA GLY A 289 23.54 8.68 22.59
C GLY A 289 22.86 7.73 21.61
N ASN A 290 22.06 8.26 20.68
CA ASN A 290 21.49 7.55 19.54
C ASN A 290 21.11 8.51 18.39
N ASP A 291 20.76 7.94 17.24
CA ASP A 291 20.35 8.72 16.06
C ASP A 291 19.08 9.54 16.28
N CYS A 292 18.14 9.05 17.09
CA CYS A 292 16.94 9.83 17.44
C CYS A 292 17.33 11.14 18.15
N ALA A 293 18.23 11.08 19.13
CA ALA A 293 18.69 12.26 19.86
C ALA A 293 19.41 13.26 18.93
N ARG A 294 20.17 12.78 17.95
CA ARG A 294 20.79 13.61 16.89
C ARG A 294 19.74 14.29 16.02
N LEU A 295 18.76 13.52 15.51
CA LEU A 295 17.66 14.04 14.68
C LEU A 295 16.80 15.06 15.46
N SER A 296 16.54 14.81 16.74
CA SER A 296 15.82 15.73 17.64
C SER A 296 16.59 17.03 17.87
N ALA A 297 17.91 17.00 17.80
CA ALA A 297 18.75 18.21 17.81
C ALA A 297 18.80 18.92 16.43
N GLY A 298 18.32 18.28 15.36
CA GLY A 298 18.37 18.82 13.99
C GLY A 298 19.79 18.88 13.42
N VAL A 299 20.67 17.95 13.81
CA VAL A 299 22.08 17.93 13.40
C VAL A 299 22.31 16.81 12.39
N GLY A 300 23.04 17.07 11.31
CA GLY A 300 23.38 16.06 10.30
C GLY A 300 24.29 14.94 10.82
N LEU A 301 24.23 13.75 10.22
CA LEU A 301 25.10 12.62 10.59
C LEU A 301 26.49 12.78 9.95
N ALA A 302 27.54 12.76 10.76
CA ALA A 302 28.91 12.72 10.27
C ALA A 302 29.40 11.28 10.05
N ASN A 303 29.28 10.45 11.09
CA ASN A 303 29.65 9.03 11.02
C ASN A 303 28.89 8.21 12.09
N PRO A 304 28.68 6.91 11.85
CA PRO A 304 28.22 5.98 12.89
C PRO A 304 29.27 5.82 13.99
N GLY A 305 28.83 5.70 15.25
CA GLY A 305 29.72 5.61 16.41
C GLY A 305 29.97 6.95 17.09
N GLU A 306 30.72 6.95 18.18
CA GLU A 306 31.12 8.19 18.86
C GLU A 306 32.06 9.02 17.98
N CYS A 307 32.05 10.35 18.14
CA CYS A 307 33.06 11.18 17.51
C CYS A 307 34.47 10.82 18.00
N GLU A 308 35.43 10.79 17.09
CA GLU A 308 36.83 10.60 17.44
C GLU A 308 37.30 11.74 18.35
N LYS A 309 37.94 11.39 19.48
CA LYS A 309 38.58 12.36 20.35
C LYS A 309 39.92 12.74 19.73
N ASN A 310 40.04 13.96 19.23
CA ASN A 310 41.34 14.56 18.92
C ASN A 310 42.14 14.84 20.20
#